data_AF-A0A9Q1BEN5-F1
#
_entry.id   AF-A0A9Q1BEN5-F1
#
_cell.length_a   1.000
_cell.length_b   1.000
_cell.length_c   1.000
_cell.angle_alpha   90.00
_cell.angle_beta   90.00
_cell.angle_gamma   90.00
#
_symmetry.space_group_name_H-M   'P 1'
#
loop_
_entity.id
_entity.type
_entity.pdbx_description
1 polymer ?
#
loop_
_entity_poly.entity_id
_entity_poly.type
_entity_poly.pdbx_seq_one_letter_code
_entity_poly.pdbx_strand_id
1 'polypeptide(L)'
;MLFDIAEFYPSISEDLLKQSLDWSRQYCEISQLEYNTIMHCRKSLLFHNNRPWVKKDNPSTFDVTMGSFDGAEICENVGLFILHTLRKTVTSSDIGLYRDDGLAVLKNMTGRTADNLRKKVISAFNALGLKITAESNLKVVNFLDVTFDLRSSSHYPYRKPNDDPVYVHKSSNHPPQILKQIPTAISKRISQLSHNEESFNTASHIYNNALRVSGYNETLTYTTPEKKRKRKRARKIIWFNPPFCKSVKTNVAKAFLRLIDKHFPPTNPLHKIFNRNTIKVSYSCLPNVRNLIQSHNRKVLRQARDQPETQLCNCRIRNDCPVQGLCLTSRVVYQADISSASSDVVSYIGMTGGSFKNRYANHKKSFRNSKYEKETELSKYIWQLKRQGTPYSIKMVHHLNAPSRSCHPFPLQLMS
;
A
#
# COMPACT_ATOMS: atom_id res chain seq x y z
N MET A 1 24.41 -6.97 -27.38
CA MET A 1 24.78 -7.64 -26.12
C MET A 1 23.58 -7.53 -25.22
N LEU A 2 23.08 -8.66 -24.74
CA LEU A 2 21.99 -8.75 -23.78
C LEU A 2 22.63 -9.13 -22.44
N PHE A 3 22.19 -8.51 -21.35
CA PHE A 3 22.65 -8.87 -20.01
C PHE A 3 21.53 -8.72 -19.00
N ASP A 4 21.58 -9.50 -17.93
CA ASP A 4 20.56 -9.58 -16.90
C ASP A 4 21.22 -9.57 -15.52
N ILE A 5 20.74 -8.70 -14.62
CA ILE A 5 21.28 -8.57 -13.26
C ILE A 5 20.60 -9.60 -12.35
N ALA A 6 21.39 -10.52 -11.83
CA ALA A 6 20.89 -11.56 -10.94
C ALA A 6 20.34 -10.96 -9.64
N GLU A 7 19.06 -11.24 -9.37
CA GLU A 7 18.37 -10.82 -8.15
C GLU A 7 18.53 -9.32 -7.85
N PHE A 8 18.38 -8.46 -8.86
CA PHE A 8 18.81 -7.06 -8.79
C PHE A 8 18.43 -6.32 -7.50
N TYR A 9 17.15 -6.34 -7.11
CA TYR A 9 16.66 -5.67 -5.91
C TYR A 9 17.39 -6.16 -4.63
N PRO A 10 17.33 -7.47 -4.26
CA PRO A 10 18.12 -8.01 -3.15
C PRO A 10 19.63 -7.80 -3.26
N SER A 11 20.18 -7.69 -4.47
CA SER A 11 21.62 -7.55 -4.71
C SER A 11 22.14 -6.14 -4.50
N ILE A 12 21.28 -5.11 -4.41
CA ILE A 12 21.72 -3.75 -4.09
C ILE A 12 22.24 -3.73 -2.65
N SER A 13 23.52 -3.39 -2.49
CA SER A 13 24.14 -3.23 -1.17
C SER A 13 23.86 -1.85 -0.59
N GLU A 14 24.01 -1.72 0.73
CA GLU A 14 23.90 -0.41 1.41
C GLU A 14 24.91 0.58 0.83
N ASP A 15 26.13 0.12 0.55
CA ASP A 15 27.21 0.92 -0.02
C ASP A 15 26.89 1.39 -1.45
N LEU A 16 26.38 0.49 -2.30
CA LEU A 16 25.97 0.83 -3.66
C LEU A 16 24.85 1.88 -3.66
N LEU A 17 23.88 1.76 -2.75
CA LEU A 17 22.81 2.74 -2.62
C LEU A 17 23.36 4.11 -2.19
N LYS A 18 24.26 4.15 -1.20
CA LYS A 18 24.90 5.40 -0.76
C LYS A 18 25.65 6.07 -1.91
N GLN A 19 26.48 5.32 -2.64
CA GLN A 19 27.20 5.83 -3.82
C GLN A 19 26.24 6.41 -4.87
N SER A 20 25.12 5.72 -5.15
CA SER A 20 24.13 6.19 -6.12
C SER A 20 23.42 7.47 -5.67
N LEU A 21 23.10 7.61 -4.38
CA LEU A 21 22.46 8.80 -3.82
C LEU A 21 23.42 9.99 -3.80
N ASP A 22 24.68 9.78 -3.42
CA ASP A 22 25.71 10.82 -3.42
C ASP A 22 26.04 11.29 -4.85
N TRP A 23 26.02 10.38 -5.82
CA TRP A 23 26.08 10.75 -7.23
C TRP A 23 24.85 11.58 -7.66
N SER A 24 23.66 11.19 -7.24
CA SER A 24 22.40 11.86 -7.61
C SER A 24 22.28 13.28 -7.07
N ARG A 25 22.84 13.53 -5.87
CA ARG A 25 22.94 14.86 -5.24
C ARG A 25 23.62 15.92 -6.10
N GLN A 26 24.40 15.50 -7.11
CA GLN A 26 25.04 16.42 -8.05
C GLN A 26 24.06 17.01 -9.07
N TYR A 27 22.88 16.39 -9.25
CA TYR A 27 21.90 16.76 -10.27
C TYR A 27 20.54 17.17 -9.69
N CYS A 28 20.21 16.71 -8.48
CA CYS A 28 19.00 17.11 -7.77
C CYS A 28 19.29 17.37 -6.29
N GLU A 29 18.50 18.25 -5.69
CA GLU A 29 18.56 18.48 -4.25
C GLU A 29 17.99 17.26 -3.52
N ILE A 30 18.82 16.59 -2.73
CA ILE A 30 18.41 15.54 -1.79
C ILE A 30 18.89 15.98 -0.42
N SER A 31 17.97 16.53 0.37
CA SER A 31 18.25 17.01 1.72
C SER A 31 18.80 15.88 2.59
N GLN A 32 19.53 16.23 3.65
CA GLN A 32 20.03 15.22 4.59
C GLN A 32 18.89 14.44 5.26
N LEU A 33 17.74 15.08 5.48
CA LEU A 33 16.55 14.42 6.00
C LEU A 33 16.00 13.38 5.03
N GLU A 34 15.89 13.70 3.74
CA GLU A 34 15.43 12.76 2.72
C GLU A 34 16.40 11.59 2.57
N TYR A 35 17.70 11.86 2.51
CA TYR A 35 18.73 10.84 2.46
C TYR A 35 18.63 9.88 3.65
N ASN A 36 18.57 10.42 4.87
CA ASN A 36 18.43 9.61 6.08
C ASN A 36 17.11 8.83 6.09
N THR A 37 16.04 9.41 5.57
CA THR A 37 14.72 8.77 5.46
C THR A 37 14.79 7.58 4.51
N ILE A 38 15.36 7.77 3.30
CA ILE A 38 15.55 6.70 2.31
C ILE A 38 16.34 5.54 2.94
N MET A 39 17.47 5.84 3.57
CA MET A 39 18.31 4.84 4.23
C MET A 39 17.58 4.15 5.39
N HIS A 40 16.80 4.89 6.18
CA HIS A 40 15.99 4.32 7.27
C HIS A 40 14.90 3.37 6.75
N CYS A 41 14.24 3.71 5.64
CA CYS A 41 13.22 2.88 5.01
C CYS A 41 13.77 1.56 4.45
N ARG A 42 15.10 1.42 4.29
CA ARG A 42 15.75 0.17 3.90
C ARG A 42 15.97 -0.80 5.06
N LYS A 43 15.59 -0.43 6.29
CA LYS A 43 15.61 -1.37 7.41
C LYS A 43 14.41 -2.33 7.28
N SER A 44 14.67 -3.52 6.77
CA SER A 44 13.70 -4.60 6.67
C SER A 44 13.35 -5.13 8.05
N LEU A 45 12.07 -5.05 8.40
CA LEU A 45 11.51 -5.49 9.68
C LEU A 45 10.47 -6.57 9.43
N LEU A 46 10.92 -7.73 8.97
CA LEU A 46 10.08 -8.93 8.90
C LEU A 46 10.26 -9.72 10.20
N PHE A 47 9.18 -10.17 10.84
CA PHE A 47 9.25 -10.98 12.07
C PHE A 47 8.53 -12.31 11.89
N HIS A 48 9.14 -13.38 12.40
CA HIS A 48 8.51 -14.69 12.55
C HIS A 48 8.73 -15.19 13.98
N ASN A 49 7.65 -15.52 14.69
CA ASN A 49 7.68 -15.95 16.10
C ASN A 49 8.49 -15.00 17.01
N ASN A 50 8.23 -13.69 16.90
CA ASN A 50 8.94 -12.62 17.62
C ASN A 50 10.47 -12.56 17.38
N ARG A 51 10.96 -13.24 16.34
CA ARG A 51 12.36 -13.12 15.89
C ARG A 51 12.40 -12.33 14.58
N PRO A 52 13.29 -11.33 14.45
CA PRO A 52 13.48 -10.66 13.17
C PRO A 52 14.01 -11.69 12.16
N TRP A 53 13.39 -11.71 10.99
CA TRP A 53 13.86 -12.45 9.84
C TRP A 53 14.93 -11.59 9.17
N VAL A 54 16.17 -12.05 9.24
CA VAL A 54 17.35 -11.37 8.72
C VAL A 54 17.88 -12.17 7.53
N LYS A 55 18.35 -11.47 6.50
CA LYS A 55 18.94 -12.11 5.32
C LYS A 55 20.17 -12.93 5.75
N LYS A 56 20.29 -14.17 5.24
CA LYS A 56 21.24 -15.19 5.71
C LYS A 56 22.70 -14.71 5.82
N ASP A 57 23.11 -13.80 4.93
CA ASP A 57 24.49 -13.33 4.78
C ASP A 57 24.68 -11.83 5.08
N ASN A 58 23.68 -11.16 5.66
CA ASN A 58 23.77 -9.74 6.03
C ASN A 58 23.30 -9.53 7.47
N PRO A 59 24.21 -9.31 8.44
CA PRO A 59 23.82 -9.01 9.82
C PRO A 59 23.15 -7.64 9.97
N SER A 60 23.22 -6.77 8.95
CA SER A 60 22.43 -5.55 8.90
C SER A 60 20.99 -5.83 8.49
N THR A 61 20.06 -4.99 8.94
CA THR A 61 18.65 -5.04 8.52
C THR A 61 18.43 -4.42 7.13
N PHE A 62 19.49 -4.05 6.40
CA PHE A 62 19.37 -3.37 5.12
C PHE A 62 18.81 -4.30 4.02
N ASP A 63 17.77 -3.84 3.33
CA ASP A 63 17.18 -4.51 2.18
C ASP A 63 16.47 -3.55 1.23
N VAL A 64 16.64 -3.75 -0.07
CA VAL A 64 15.84 -3.10 -1.11
C VAL A 64 14.74 -4.06 -1.53
N THR A 65 13.63 -4.03 -0.80
CA THR A 65 12.52 -4.96 -1.02
C THR A 65 11.78 -4.68 -2.32
N MET A 66 11.59 -5.74 -3.11
CA MET A 66 10.70 -5.70 -4.28
C MET A 66 9.25 -5.51 -3.81
N GLY A 67 8.55 -4.54 -4.40
CA GLY A 67 7.18 -4.19 -4.02
C GLY A 67 7.05 -3.18 -2.87
N SER A 68 8.17 -2.65 -2.34
CA SER A 68 8.12 -1.43 -1.55
C SER A 68 7.65 -0.25 -2.40
N PHE A 69 7.03 0.75 -1.75
CA PHE A 69 6.43 1.90 -2.43
C PHE A 69 7.44 2.67 -3.29
N ASP A 70 8.68 2.79 -2.81
CA ASP A 70 9.81 3.47 -3.41
C ASP A 70 10.84 2.51 -4.07
N GLY A 71 10.58 1.20 -4.04
CA GLY A 71 11.55 0.20 -4.54
C GLY A 71 11.83 0.35 -6.03
N ALA A 72 10.84 0.80 -6.81
CA ALA A 72 11.04 1.12 -8.21
C ALA A 72 12.04 2.29 -8.35
N GLU A 73 11.76 3.40 -7.71
CA GLU A 73 12.56 4.62 -7.75
C GLU A 73 14.01 4.37 -7.33
N ILE A 74 14.22 3.54 -6.30
CA ILE A 74 15.57 3.16 -5.84
C ILE A 74 16.35 2.41 -6.92
N CYS A 75 15.81 1.36 -7.56
CA CYS A 75 16.59 0.68 -8.59
C CYS A 75 16.69 1.47 -9.89
N GLU A 76 15.78 2.42 -10.19
CA GLU A 76 16.01 3.36 -11.29
C GLU A 76 17.23 4.26 -10.97
N ASN A 77 17.32 4.76 -9.74
CA ASN A 77 18.44 5.58 -9.30
C ASN A 77 19.78 4.82 -9.39
N VAL A 78 19.82 3.60 -8.83
CA VAL A 78 20.99 2.72 -8.92
C VAL A 78 21.27 2.34 -10.37
N GLY A 79 20.25 2.06 -11.18
CA GLY A 79 20.39 1.76 -12.61
C GLY A 79 21.04 2.90 -13.40
N LEU A 80 20.64 4.15 -13.14
CA LEU A 80 21.27 5.33 -13.73
C LEU A 80 22.73 5.47 -13.28
N PHE A 81 23.04 5.21 -12.01
CA PHE A 81 24.42 5.21 -11.51
C PHE A 81 25.28 4.11 -12.15
N ILE A 82 24.72 2.91 -12.38
CA ILE A 82 25.38 1.83 -13.12
C ILE A 82 25.68 2.29 -14.56
N LEU A 83 24.71 2.87 -15.27
CA LEU A 83 24.91 3.40 -16.62
C LEU A 83 25.98 4.51 -16.64
N HIS A 84 26.01 5.37 -15.64
CA HIS A 84 27.06 6.38 -15.47
C HIS A 84 28.44 5.74 -15.30
N THR A 85 28.54 4.64 -14.57
CA THR A 85 29.80 3.90 -14.38
C THR A 85 30.24 3.21 -15.67
N LEU A 86 29.28 2.61 -16.40
CA LEU A 86 29.52 1.89 -17.65
C LEU A 86 29.88 2.80 -18.83
N ARG A 87 29.66 4.12 -18.75
CA ARG A 87 30.03 5.07 -19.81
C ARG A 87 31.51 5.05 -20.17
N LYS A 88 32.37 4.59 -19.25
CA LYS A 88 33.81 4.41 -19.47
C LYS A 88 34.13 3.20 -20.38
N THR A 89 33.18 2.27 -20.51
CA THR A 89 33.34 1.00 -21.18
C THR A 89 32.52 0.93 -22.48
N VAL A 90 31.28 1.45 -22.45
CA VAL A 90 30.36 1.47 -23.58
C VAL A 90 29.81 2.89 -23.75
N THR A 91 29.68 3.35 -25.00
CA THR A 91 29.09 4.65 -25.31
C THR A 91 27.67 4.74 -24.75
N SER A 92 27.35 5.83 -24.05
CA SER A 92 26.06 6.00 -23.37
C SER A 92 24.84 5.94 -24.30
N SER A 93 24.98 6.26 -25.59
CA SER A 93 23.89 6.14 -26.58
C SER A 93 23.57 4.70 -26.97
N ASP A 94 24.48 3.78 -26.67
CA ASP A 94 24.46 2.41 -27.18
C ASP A 94 24.21 1.39 -26.07
N ILE A 95 23.81 1.83 -24.87
CA ILE A 95 23.46 0.98 -23.74
C ILE A 95 22.23 1.50 -23.01
N GLY A 96 21.34 0.59 -22.65
CA GLY A 96 20.15 0.87 -21.86
C GLY A 96 19.95 -0.21 -20.80
N LEU A 97 19.25 0.17 -19.74
CA LEU A 97 18.86 -0.71 -18.64
C LEU A 97 17.40 -0.44 -18.33
N TYR A 98 16.60 -1.51 -18.21
CA TYR A 98 15.26 -1.49 -17.68
C TYR A 98 15.25 -2.43 -16.47
N ARG A 99 15.35 -1.86 -15.26
CA ARG A 99 15.51 -2.65 -14.03
C ARG A 99 16.75 -3.55 -14.12
N ASP A 100 16.55 -4.86 -14.05
CA ASP A 100 17.51 -5.94 -14.17
C ASP A 100 17.90 -6.23 -15.63
N ASP A 101 17.01 -5.97 -16.59
CA ASP A 101 17.20 -6.25 -18.01
C ASP A 101 18.05 -5.18 -18.70
N GLY A 102 19.20 -5.56 -19.26
CA GLY A 102 20.12 -4.67 -19.94
C GLY A 102 20.35 -5.02 -21.41
N LEU A 103 20.44 -3.98 -22.25
CA LEU A 103 20.67 -4.12 -23.68
C LEU A 103 21.72 -3.12 -24.17
N ALA A 104 22.72 -3.60 -24.91
CA ALA A 104 23.73 -2.76 -25.54
C ALA A 104 23.96 -3.10 -27.02
N VAL A 105 24.12 -2.07 -27.84
CA VAL A 105 24.45 -2.14 -29.26
C VAL A 105 25.97 -2.09 -29.43
N LEU A 106 26.54 -3.12 -30.05
CA LEU A 106 27.98 -3.19 -30.31
C LEU A 106 28.22 -2.96 -31.80
N LYS A 107 28.73 -1.78 -32.17
CA LYS A 107 28.96 -1.39 -33.58
C LYS A 107 30.37 -1.76 -34.01
N ASN A 108 30.51 -2.30 -35.22
CA ASN A 108 31.79 -2.55 -35.89
C ASN A 108 32.81 -3.36 -35.06
N MET A 109 32.32 -4.33 -34.27
CA MET A 109 33.16 -5.19 -33.43
C MET A 109 33.25 -6.60 -34.00
N THR A 110 34.46 -7.18 -33.98
CA THR A 110 34.66 -8.62 -34.20
C THR A 110 34.18 -9.41 -32.99
N GLY A 111 33.86 -10.69 -33.16
CA GLY A 111 33.40 -11.55 -32.06
C GLY A 111 34.35 -11.55 -30.85
N ARG A 112 35.67 -11.55 -31.09
CA ARG A 112 36.68 -11.47 -30.02
C ARG A 112 36.63 -10.14 -29.27
N THR A 113 36.53 -9.01 -29.98
CA THR A 113 36.43 -7.69 -29.34
C THR A 113 35.11 -7.52 -28.57
N ALA A 114 34.01 -8.07 -29.09
CA ALA A 114 32.72 -8.07 -28.41
C ALA A 114 32.74 -8.89 -27.11
N ASP A 115 33.36 -10.08 -27.13
CA ASP A 115 33.50 -10.90 -25.91
C ASP A 115 34.42 -10.23 -24.87
N ASN A 116 35.51 -9.58 -25.31
CA ASN A 116 36.36 -8.80 -24.42
C ASN A 116 35.59 -7.65 -23.75
N LEU A 117 34.73 -6.96 -24.51
CA LEU A 117 33.88 -5.90 -23.98
C LEU A 117 32.86 -6.46 -22.98
N ARG A 118 32.22 -7.59 -23.30
CA ARG A 118 31.31 -8.31 -22.40
C ARG A 118 31.97 -8.63 -21.06
N LYS A 119 33.21 -9.14 -21.08
CA LYS A 119 34.01 -9.40 -19.86
C LYS A 119 34.30 -8.13 -19.07
N LYS A 120 34.60 -7.00 -19.74
CA LYS A 120 34.78 -5.70 -19.07
C LYS A 120 33.49 -5.23 -18.40
N VAL A 121 32.33 -5.42 -19.05
CA VAL A 121 31.03 -5.09 -18.47
C VAL A 121 30.76 -5.96 -17.24
N ILE A 122 30.95 -7.28 -17.31
CA ILE A 122 30.84 -8.17 -16.14
C ILE A 122 31.75 -7.71 -15.00
N SER A 123 33.01 -7.35 -15.30
CA SER A 123 33.94 -6.83 -14.29
C SER A 123 33.45 -5.53 -13.65
N ALA A 124 32.87 -4.61 -14.44
CA ALA A 124 32.31 -3.37 -13.92
C ALA A 124 31.11 -3.60 -12.98
N PHE A 125 30.22 -4.55 -13.30
CA PHE A 125 29.13 -4.93 -12.40
C PHE A 125 29.66 -5.60 -11.12
N ASN A 126 30.63 -6.50 -11.24
CA ASN A 126 31.25 -7.15 -10.08
C ASN A 126 31.92 -6.12 -9.14
N ALA A 127 32.52 -5.07 -9.68
CA ALA A 127 33.10 -3.97 -8.89
C ALA A 127 32.03 -3.18 -8.10
N LEU A 128 30.78 -3.20 -8.56
CA LEU A 128 29.62 -2.63 -7.86
C LEU A 128 28.94 -3.65 -6.92
N GLY A 129 29.50 -4.86 -6.79
CA GLY A 129 28.91 -5.95 -5.99
C GLY A 129 27.73 -6.66 -6.66
N LEU A 130 27.50 -6.43 -7.95
CA LEU A 130 26.39 -7.03 -8.70
C LEU A 130 26.88 -8.16 -9.59
N LYS A 131 26.11 -9.26 -9.63
CA LYS A 131 26.35 -10.38 -10.55
C LYS A 131 25.42 -10.25 -11.75
N ILE A 132 25.95 -10.50 -12.95
CA ILE A 132 25.16 -10.48 -14.18
C ILE A 132 25.39 -11.73 -15.02
N THR A 133 24.38 -12.10 -15.80
CA THR A 133 24.56 -12.94 -16.99
C THR A 133 24.68 -12.01 -18.20
N ALA A 134 25.52 -12.34 -19.17
CA ALA A 134 25.70 -11.51 -20.36
C ALA A 134 26.07 -12.35 -21.57
N GLU A 135 25.42 -12.03 -22.69
CA GLU A 135 25.61 -12.64 -23.99
C GLU A 135 25.92 -11.57 -25.05
N SER A 136 26.93 -11.82 -25.86
CA SER A 136 27.39 -10.89 -26.91
C SER A 136 27.29 -11.53 -28.29
N ASN A 137 27.51 -10.73 -29.34
CA ASN A 137 27.45 -11.17 -30.74
C ASN A 137 26.07 -11.74 -31.17
N LEU A 138 25.00 -11.37 -30.47
CA LEU A 138 23.63 -11.72 -30.83
C LEU A 138 23.15 -10.83 -31.98
N LYS A 139 22.52 -11.45 -32.99
CA LYS A 139 21.87 -10.76 -34.12
C LYS A 139 20.36 -10.62 -33.94
N VAL A 140 19.78 -11.52 -33.15
CA VAL A 140 18.38 -11.51 -32.72
C VAL A 140 18.37 -11.52 -31.21
N VAL A 141 17.60 -10.63 -30.59
CA VAL A 141 17.48 -10.54 -29.14
C VAL A 141 16.04 -10.33 -28.73
N ASN A 142 15.63 -10.97 -27.64
CA ASN A 142 14.38 -10.66 -26.96
C ASN A 142 14.67 -9.69 -25.83
N PHE A 143 13.96 -8.58 -25.78
CA PHE A 143 14.10 -7.56 -24.74
C PHE A 143 12.70 -7.02 -24.40
N LEU A 144 12.28 -7.18 -23.13
CA LEU A 144 10.92 -6.89 -22.68
C LEU A 144 9.87 -7.67 -23.51
N ASP A 145 8.93 -6.98 -24.15
CA ASP A 145 7.86 -7.54 -24.98
C ASP A 145 8.16 -7.47 -26.48
N VAL A 146 9.43 -7.29 -26.87
CA VAL A 146 9.87 -7.16 -28.27
C VAL A 146 11.06 -8.06 -28.59
N THR A 147 11.02 -8.70 -29.75
CA THR A 147 12.18 -9.29 -30.42
C THR A 147 12.74 -8.29 -31.41
N PHE A 148 14.04 -7.99 -31.33
CA PHE A 148 14.77 -7.19 -32.31
C PHE A 148 15.63 -8.09 -33.21
N ASP A 149 15.52 -7.96 -34.53
CA ASP A 149 16.35 -8.67 -35.51
C ASP A 149 17.16 -7.68 -36.36
N LEU A 150 18.48 -7.69 -36.17
CA LEU A 150 19.41 -6.84 -36.90
C LEU A 150 19.61 -7.27 -38.35
N ARG A 151 19.34 -8.54 -38.69
CA ARG A 151 19.58 -9.07 -40.05
C ARG A 151 18.53 -8.55 -41.02
N SER A 152 17.28 -8.52 -40.57
CA SER A 152 16.13 -8.00 -41.32
C SER A 152 15.77 -6.56 -40.99
N SER A 153 16.49 -5.91 -40.06
CA SER A 153 16.15 -4.59 -39.52
C SER A 153 14.69 -4.47 -39.06
N SER A 154 14.18 -5.55 -38.46
CA SER A 154 12.77 -5.72 -38.09
C SER A 154 12.59 -5.93 -36.59
N HIS A 155 11.36 -5.81 -36.11
CA HIS A 155 10.97 -6.09 -34.72
C HIS A 155 9.61 -6.79 -34.64
N TYR A 156 9.44 -7.61 -33.61
CA TYR A 156 8.27 -8.49 -33.49
C TYR A 156 7.78 -8.52 -32.03
N PRO A 157 6.48 -8.74 -31.78
CA PRO A 157 5.98 -8.96 -30.43
C PRO A 157 6.60 -10.24 -29.84
N TYR A 158 7.11 -10.14 -28.62
CA TYR A 158 7.68 -11.27 -27.88
C TYR A 158 6.86 -11.60 -26.64
N ARG A 159 6.76 -12.91 -26.34
CA ARG A 159 6.26 -13.44 -25.07
C ARG A 159 7.20 -14.56 -24.60
N LYS A 160 7.31 -14.70 -23.28
CA LYS A 160 8.05 -15.83 -22.71
C LYS A 160 7.34 -17.14 -23.08
N PRO A 161 8.08 -18.23 -23.33
CA PRO A 161 7.49 -19.54 -23.57
C PRO A 161 6.55 -19.94 -22.41
N ASN A 162 5.43 -20.57 -22.73
CA ASN A 162 4.41 -21.03 -21.77
C ASN A 162 3.69 -19.91 -20.97
N ASP A 163 3.81 -18.65 -21.37
CA ASP A 163 3.05 -17.54 -20.79
C ASP A 163 1.84 -17.20 -21.68
N ASP A 164 0.71 -17.88 -21.46
CA ASP A 164 -0.53 -17.59 -22.17
C ASP A 164 -1.22 -16.33 -21.61
N PRO A 165 -1.66 -15.39 -22.47
CA PRO A 165 -2.34 -14.20 -22.00
C PRO A 165 -3.70 -14.54 -21.40
N VAL A 166 -4.00 -13.96 -20.24
CA VAL A 166 -5.30 -14.08 -19.57
C VAL A 166 -5.95 -12.71 -19.52
N TYR A 167 -7.20 -12.62 -20.00
CA TYR A 167 -7.96 -11.37 -20.01
C TYR A 167 -9.18 -11.40 -19.10
N VAL A 168 -9.64 -10.21 -18.73
CA VAL A 168 -10.88 -10.06 -17.97
C VAL A 168 -12.05 -10.52 -18.83
N HIS A 169 -12.76 -11.56 -18.39
CA HIS A 169 -13.91 -12.10 -19.11
C HIS A 169 -15.00 -11.04 -19.31
N LYS A 170 -15.63 -11.02 -20.50
CA LYS A 170 -16.74 -10.13 -20.88
C LYS A 170 -17.95 -10.13 -19.91
N SER A 171 -18.15 -11.22 -19.16
CA SER A 171 -19.25 -11.36 -18.20
C SER A 171 -18.90 -10.83 -16.80
N SER A 172 -17.65 -10.42 -16.58
CA SER A 172 -17.14 -9.96 -15.30
C SER A 172 -17.81 -8.67 -14.82
N ASN A 173 -17.80 -8.44 -13.51
CA ASN A 173 -18.38 -7.25 -12.88
C ASN A 173 -17.45 -6.03 -13.03
N HIS A 174 -17.36 -5.51 -14.26
CA HIS A 174 -16.53 -4.36 -14.62
C HIS A 174 -17.33 -3.33 -15.42
N PRO A 175 -16.92 -2.04 -15.38
CA PRO A 175 -17.50 -1.01 -16.22
C PRO A 175 -17.57 -1.44 -17.70
N PRO A 176 -18.72 -1.34 -18.38
CA PRO A 176 -18.88 -1.84 -19.76
C PRO A 176 -17.87 -1.24 -20.75
N GLN A 177 -17.50 0.04 -20.54
CA GLN A 177 -16.53 0.72 -21.38
C GLN A 177 -15.12 0.10 -21.28
N ILE A 178 -14.73 -0.41 -20.10
CA ILE A 178 -13.43 -1.08 -19.93
C ILE A 178 -13.45 -2.39 -20.72
N LEU A 179 -14.49 -3.20 -20.54
CA LEU A 179 -14.64 -4.49 -21.23
C LEU A 179 -14.63 -4.30 -22.76
N LYS A 180 -15.40 -3.34 -23.26
CA LYS A 180 -15.46 -3.02 -24.69
C LYS A 180 -14.10 -2.56 -25.26
N GLN A 181 -13.26 -1.92 -24.45
CA GLN A 181 -11.98 -1.38 -24.90
C GLN A 181 -10.86 -2.41 -24.93
N ILE A 182 -11.00 -3.55 -24.23
CA ILE A 182 -9.95 -4.58 -24.10
C ILE A 182 -9.45 -5.07 -25.48
N PRO A 183 -10.31 -5.55 -26.41
CA PRO A 183 -9.85 -6.02 -27.72
C PRO A 183 -9.11 -4.92 -28.50
N THR A 184 -9.66 -3.70 -28.53
CA THR A 184 -9.05 -2.56 -29.23
C THR A 184 -7.69 -2.18 -28.62
N ALA A 185 -7.55 -2.22 -27.30
CA ALA A 185 -6.30 -1.90 -26.62
C ALA A 185 -5.22 -2.94 -26.93
N ILE A 186 -5.58 -4.23 -26.95
CA ILE A 186 -4.68 -5.32 -27.32
C ILE A 186 -4.26 -5.18 -28.78
N SER A 187 -5.23 -5.00 -29.69
CA SER A 187 -4.96 -4.82 -31.13
C SER A 187 -3.93 -3.73 -31.36
N LYS A 188 -4.16 -2.56 -30.73
CA LYS A 188 -3.26 -1.42 -30.83
C LYS A 188 -1.88 -1.72 -30.26
N ARG A 189 -1.79 -2.40 -29.11
CA ARG A 189 -0.50 -2.78 -28.51
C ARG A 189 0.28 -3.70 -29.44
N ILE A 190 -0.35 -4.76 -29.97
CA ILE A 190 0.33 -5.71 -30.85
C ILE A 190 0.74 -5.01 -32.15
N SER A 191 -0.11 -4.17 -32.74
CA SER A 191 0.28 -3.39 -33.92
C SER A 191 1.46 -2.46 -33.67
N GLN A 192 1.63 -1.93 -32.44
CA GLN A 192 2.79 -1.10 -32.08
C GLN A 192 4.09 -1.90 -31.89
N LEU A 193 3.98 -3.17 -31.51
CA LEU A 193 5.13 -4.07 -31.31
C LEU A 193 5.50 -4.83 -32.60
N SER A 194 4.63 -4.78 -33.61
CA SER A 194 4.81 -5.44 -34.90
C SER A 194 5.41 -4.49 -35.94
N HIS A 195 6.50 -4.91 -36.57
CA HIS A 195 7.12 -4.18 -37.68
C HIS A 195 6.17 -3.96 -38.87
N ASN A 196 5.35 -4.96 -39.19
CA ASN A 196 4.44 -4.97 -40.33
C ASN A 196 3.18 -5.82 -40.06
N GLU A 197 2.25 -5.87 -41.01
CA GLU A 197 1.01 -6.64 -40.87
C GLU A 197 1.25 -8.16 -40.75
N GLU A 198 2.26 -8.69 -41.45
CA GLU A 198 2.61 -10.12 -41.38
C GLU A 198 3.02 -10.53 -39.96
N SER A 199 3.96 -9.78 -39.36
CA SER A 199 4.40 -10.00 -37.97
C SER A 199 3.26 -9.85 -36.96
N PHE A 200 2.32 -8.95 -37.23
CA PHE A 200 1.10 -8.83 -36.43
C PHE A 200 0.24 -10.07 -36.55
N ASN A 201 -0.02 -10.55 -37.77
CA ASN A 201 -0.86 -11.72 -38.02
C ASN A 201 -0.28 -12.96 -37.33
N THR A 202 1.03 -13.20 -37.42
CA THR A 202 1.71 -14.30 -36.72
C THR A 202 1.49 -14.24 -35.20
N ALA A 203 1.64 -13.06 -34.59
CA ALA A 203 1.46 -12.89 -33.15
C ALA A 203 -0.03 -12.91 -32.72
N SER A 204 -0.93 -12.49 -33.60
CA SER A 204 -2.34 -12.26 -33.29
C SER A 204 -3.09 -13.52 -32.84
N HIS A 205 -2.68 -14.70 -33.32
CA HIS A 205 -3.37 -15.97 -33.07
C HIS A 205 -3.52 -16.28 -31.57
N ILE A 206 -2.44 -16.14 -30.80
CA ILE A 206 -2.43 -16.40 -29.35
C ILE A 206 -3.40 -15.44 -28.64
N TYR A 207 -3.36 -14.16 -29.00
CA TYR A 207 -4.20 -13.13 -28.40
C TYR A 207 -5.68 -13.28 -28.77
N ASN A 208 -5.99 -13.63 -30.03
CA ASN A 208 -7.34 -13.94 -30.48
C ASN A 208 -7.91 -15.15 -29.73
N ASN A 209 -7.11 -16.20 -29.52
CA ASN A 209 -7.54 -17.37 -28.74
C ASN A 209 -7.83 -17.00 -27.28
N ALA A 210 -6.94 -16.26 -26.62
CA ALA A 210 -7.17 -15.77 -25.25
C ALA A 210 -8.40 -14.87 -25.13
N LEU A 211 -8.66 -14.03 -26.12
CA LEU A 211 -9.86 -13.19 -26.19
C LEU A 211 -11.14 -14.02 -26.32
N ARG A 212 -11.14 -15.05 -27.19
CA ARG A 212 -12.26 -15.99 -27.33
C ARG A 212 -12.56 -16.73 -26.04
N VAL A 213 -11.53 -17.26 -25.37
CA VAL A 213 -11.66 -17.88 -24.03
C VAL A 213 -12.27 -16.91 -23.02
N SER A 214 -12.00 -15.62 -23.17
CA SER A 214 -12.55 -14.55 -22.31
C SER A 214 -13.93 -14.04 -22.76
N GLY A 215 -14.55 -14.66 -23.77
CA GLY A 215 -15.89 -14.33 -24.27
C GLY A 215 -15.96 -13.14 -25.24
N TYR A 216 -14.84 -12.72 -25.83
CA TYR A 216 -14.80 -11.70 -26.88
C TYR A 216 -14.83 -12.36 -28.26
N ASN A 217 -15.66 -11.80 -29.15
CA ASN A 217 -15.84 -12.33 -30.50
C ASN A 217 -15.08 -11.49 -31.54
N GLU A 218 -14.57 -10.32 -31.15
CA GLU A 218 -13.80 -9.46 -32.03
C GLU A 218 -12.47 -10.12 -32.39
N THR A 219 -12.10 -10.07 -33.68
CA THR A 219 -10.78 -10.45 -34.15
C THR A 219 -9.88 -9.22 -34.18
N LEU A 220 -8.64 -9.38 -33.73
CA LEU A 220 -7.65 -8.30 -33.76
C LEU A 220 -7.37 -7.85 -35.20
N THR A 221 -7.22 -6.55 -35.39
CA THR A 221 -6.96 -5.92 -36.69
C THR A 221 -5.67 -5.10 -36.62
N TYR A 222 -4.84 -5.22 -37.65
CA TYR A 222 -3.62 -4.42 -37.74
C TYR A 222 -3.97 -2.96 -37.98
N THR A 223 -3.30 -2.07 -37.25
CA THR A 223 -3.44 -0.63 -37.44
C THR A 223 -2.06 0.00 -37.51
N THR A 224 -1.82 0.83 -38.52
CA THR A 224 -0.52 1.51 -38.65
C THR A 224 -0.31 2.46 -37.46
N PRO A 225 0.83 2.38 -36.75
CA PRO A 225 1.10 3.25 -35.62
C PRO A 225 1.25 4.73 -36.01
N GLU A 226 0.16 5.49 -36.00
CA GLU A 226 0.22 6.94 -36.25
C GLU A 226 0.75 7.71 -35.03
N LYS A 227 1.81 8.50 -35.23
CA LYS A 227 2.30 9.49 -34.25
C LYS A 227 1.36 10.69 -34.16
N LYS A 228 0.17 10.51 -33.58
CA LYS A 228 -0.74 11.63 -33.31
C LYS A 228 -0.11 12.58 -32.28
N ARG A 229 0.11 13.85 -32.67
CA ARG A 229 0.51 14.92 -31.75
C ARG A 229 -0.53 15.04 -30.64
N LYS A 230 -0.21 14.55 -29.43
CA LYS A 230 -1.07 14.71 -28.26
C LYS A 230 -1.15 16.20 -27.91
N ARG A 231 -2.32 16.81 -28.10
CA ARG A 231 -2.59 18.15 -27.56
C ARG A 231 -2.69 18.03 -26.03
N LYS A 232 -1.65 18.44 -25.30
CA LYS A 232 -1.70 18.56 -23.83
C LYS A 232 -2.58 19.76 -23.46
N ARG A 233 -3.88 19.53 -23.30
CA ARG A 233 -4.77 20.52 -22.66
C ARG A 233 -4.82 20.21 -21.16
N ALA A 234 -4.20 21.05 -20.35
CA ALA A 234 -4.37 21.00 -18.91
C ALA A 234 -5.78 21.53 -18.58
N ARG A 235 -6.68 20.65 -18.13
CA ARG A 235 -7.99 21.01 -17.61
C ARG A 235 -8.04 20.62 -16.14
N LYS A 236 -8.51 21.52 -15.28
CA LYS A 236 -8.81 21.20 -13.89
C LYS A 236 -10.09 20.37 -13.87
N ILE A 237 -9.95 19.04 -13.80
CA ILE A 237 -11.06 18.09 -13.77
C ILE A 237 -11.18 17.50 -12.36
N ILE A 238 -12.39 17.53 -11.81
CA ILE A 238 -12.78 16.83 -10.60
C ILE A 238 -13.42 15.50 -11.04
N TRP A 239 -12.88 14.38 -10.55
CA TRP A 239 -13.39 13.05 -10.86
C TRP A 239 -14.25 12.52 -9.72
N PHE A 240 -15.50 12.20 -10.03
CA PHE A 240 -16.32 11.34 -9.18
C PHE A 240 -16.08 9.89 -9.60
N ASN A 241 -15.57 9.06 -8.69
CA ASN A 241 -15.13 7.70 -9.00
C ASN A 241 -15.83 6.61 -8.14
N PRO A 242 -17.17 6.50 -8.19
CA PRO A 242 -17.90 5.51 -7.41
C PRO A 242 -17.50 4.07 -7.79
N PRO A 243 -17.66 3.10 -6.87
CA PRO A 243 -17.47 1.69 -7.19
C PRO A 243 -18.48 1.22 -8.23
N PHE A 244 -18.02 0.43 -9.20
CA PHE A 244 -18.88 -0.24 -10.16
C PHE A 244 -19.48 -1.51 -9.56
N CYS A 245 -20.77 -1.73 -9.80
CA CYS A 245 -21.41 -3.00 -9.51
C CYS A 245 -22.55 -3.25 -10.50
N LYS A 246 -22.49 -4.37 -11.22
CA LYS A 246 -23.49 -4.82 -12.19
C LYS A 246 -24.89 -5.01 -11.59
N SER A 247 -24.97 -5.27 -10.28
CA SER A 247 -26.24 -5.39 -9.56
C SER A 247 -26.94 -4.05 -9.31
N VAL A 248 -26.23 -2.93 -9.44
CA VAL A 248 -26.81 -1.59 -9.25
C VAL A 248 -27.61 -1.22 -10.50
N LYS A 249 -28.94 -1.23 -10.38
CA LYS A 249 -29.87 -0.86 -11.47
C LYS A 249 -29.84 0.64 -11.78
N THR A 250 -29.58 1.47 -10.77
CA THR A 250 -29.53 2.92 -10.94
C THR A 250 -28.32 3.32 -11.76
N ASN A 251 -28.52 4.09 -12.82
CA ASN A 251 -27.41 4.72 -13.53
C ASN A 251 -26.84 5.87 -12.67
N VAL A 252 -25.94 5.51 -11.74
CA VAL A 252 -25.34 6.42 -10.76
C VAL A 252 -24.67 7.62 -11.44
N ALA A 253 -23.93 7.41 -12.53
CA ALA A 253 -23.28 8.49 -13.26
C ALA A 253 -24.31 9.50 -13.80
N LYS A 254 -25.38 9.02 -14.43
CA LYS A 254 -26.46 9.88 -14.96
C LYS A 254 -27.20 10.61 -13.84
N ALA A 255 -27.51 9.92 -12.74
CA ALA A 255 -28.18 10.51 -11.59
C ALA A 255 -27.31 11.60 -10.95
N PHE A 256 -26.02 11.33 -10.74
CA PHE A 256 -25.07 12.28 -10.20
C PHE A 256 -24.92 13.52 -11.10
N LEU A 257 -24.74 13.34 -12.41
CA LEU A 257 -24.62 14.48 -13.33
C LEU A 257 -25.90 15.32 -13.40
N ARG A 258 -27.08 14.72 -13.27
CA ARG A 258 -28.35 15.46 -13.15
C ARG A 258 -28.41 16.30 -11.88
N LEU A 259 -27.87 15.81 -10.76
CA LEU A 259 -27.77 16.60 -9.53
C LEU A 259 -26.83 17.80 -9.71
N ILE A 260 -25.73 17.63 -10.45
CA ILE A 260 -24.85 18.76 -10.79
C ILE A 260 -25.62 19.82 -11.57
N ASP A 261 -26.33 19.43 -12.64
CA ASP A 261 -27.10 20.39 -13.43
C ASP A 261 -28.21 21.08 -12.62
N LYS A 262 -28.88 20.32 -11.73
CA LYS A 262 -29.98 20.83 -10.90
C LYS A 262 -29.52 21.81 -9.83
N HIS A 263 -28.43 21.49 -9.13
CA HIS A 263 -27.98 22.27 -7.96
C HIS A 263 -26.96 23.35 -8.33
N PHE A 264 -26.27 23.21 -9.47
CA PHE A 264 -25.32 24.18 -9.99
C PHE A 264 -25.71 24.63 -11.41
N PRO A 265 -26.90 25.22 -11.62
CA PRO A 265 -27.25 25.86 -12.89
C PRO A 265 -26.34 27.06 -13.18
N PRO A 266 -26.32 27.61 -14.41
CA PRO A 266 -25.47 28.76 -14.78
C PRO A 266 -25.60 29.99 -13.88
N THR A 267 -26.75 30.16 -13.22
CA THR A 267 -27.03 31.24 -12.26
C THR A 267 -26.36 31.04 -10.90
N ASN A 268 -25.96 29.81 -10.56
CA ASN A 268 -25.30 29.51 -9.29
C ASN A 268 -23.86 30.06 -9.29
N PRO A 269 -23.43 30.80 -8.24
CA PRO A 269 -22.06 31.32 -8.14
C PRO A 269 -20.96 30.25 -8.32
N LEU A 270 -21.23 29.01 -7.91
CA LEU A 270 -20.31 27.88 -7.98
C LEU A 270 -20.33 27.14 -9.33
N HIS A 271 -21.20 27.53 -10.28
CA HIS A 271 -21.28 26.88 -11.60
C HIS A 271 -19.94 26.89 -12.34
N LYS A 272 -19.12 27.93 -12.18
CA LYS A 272 -17.78 28.00 -12.79
C LYS A 272 -16.87 26.83 -12.36
N ILE A 273 -17.10 26.31 -11.15
CA ILE A 273 -16.32 25.21 -10.55
C ILE A 273 -17.02 23.87 -10.76
N PHE A 274 -18.34 23.81 -10.56
CA PHE A 274 -19.13 22.58 -10.61
C PHE A 274 -20.05 22.60 -11.82
N ASN A 275 -19.56 22.09 -12.95
CA ASN A 275 -20.34 21.93 -14.17
C ASN A 275 -19.87 20.69 -14.94
N ARG A 276 -20.54 20.38 -16.06
CA ARG A 276 -20.22 19.21 -16.89
C ARG A 276 -18.85 19.27 -17.58
N ASN A 277 -18.22 20.44 -17.66
CA ASN A 277 -16.87 20.59 -18.24
C ASN A 277 -15.78 20.27 -17.20
N THR A 278 -16.02 20.59 -15.93
CA THR A 278 -15.07 20.43 -14.83
C THR A 278 -15.26 19.14 -14.05
N ILE A 279 -16.50 18.63 -13.93
CA ILE A 279 -16.78 17.37 -13.23
C ILE A 279 -16.96 16.24 -14.24
N LYS A 280 -16.23 15.15 -14.04
CA LYS A 280 -16.35 13.92 -14.83
C LYS A 280 -16.62 12.74 -13.91
N VAL A 281 -17.26 11.71 -14.47
CA VAL A 281 -17.54 10.47 -13.75
C VAL A 281 -16.73 9.35 -14.36
N SER A 282 -16.04 8.61 -13.52
CA SER A 282 -15.43 7.32 -13.83
C SER A 282 -15.94 6.29 -12.84
N TYR A 283 -15.60 5.02 -13.05
CA TYR A 283 -15.93 3.98 -12.09
C TYR A 283 -14.65 3.30 -11.60
N SER A 284 -14.59 3.02 -10.30
CA SER A 284 -13.56 2.16 -9.72
C SER A 284 -14.01 0.71 -9.72
N CYS A 285 -13.07 -0.22 -9.88
CA CYS A 285 -13.35 -1.64 -9.72
C CYS A 285 -13.40 -2.00 -8.24
N LEU A 286 -14.34 -2.87 -7.86
CA LEU A 286 -14.36 -3.46 -6.52
C LEU A 286 -13.21 -4.47 -6.35
N PRO A 287 -12.74 -4.73 -5.12
CA PRO A 287 -11.80 -5.80 -4.85
C PRO A 287 -12.32 -7.14 -5.39
N ASN A 288 -11.45 -7.96 -5.96
CA ASN A 288 -11.83 -9.30 -6.40
C ASN A 288 -12.23 -10.18 -5.20
N VAL A 289 -12.98 -11.25 -5.49
CA VAL A 289 -13.51 -12.17 -4.45
C VAL A 289 -12.39 -12.78 -3.62
N ARG A 290 -11.25 -13.12 -4.24
CA ARG A 290 -10.07 -13.62 -3.52
C ARG A 290 -9.61 -12.64 -2.43
N ASN A 291 -9.50 -11.36 -2.75
CA ASN A 291 -9.08 -10.33 -1.80
C ASN A 291 -10.11 -10.16 -0.68
N LEU A 292 -11.40 -10.23 -0.99
CA LEU A 292 -12.48 -10.21 0.01
C LEU A 292 -12.38 -11.40 0.96
N ILE A 293 -12.24 -12.62 0.44
CA ILE A 293 -12.08 -13.85 1.23
C ILE A 293 -10.81 -13.78 2.07
N GLN A 294 -9.67 -13.39 1.48
CA GLN A 294 -8.41 -13.27 2.21
C GLN A 294 -8.48 -12.21 3.31
N SER A 295 -9.17 -11.09 3.08
CA SER A 295 -9.40 -10.06 4.10
C SER A 295 -10.28 -10.60 5.24
N HIS A 296 -11.38 -11.27 4.89
CA HIS A 296 -12.28 -11.90 5.85
C HIS A 296 -11.57 -12.98 6.68
N ASN A 297 -10.87 -13.91 6.03
CA ASN A 297 -10.13 -14.97 6.70
C ASN A 297 -9.04 -14.41 7.61
N ARG A 298 -8.30 -13.37 7.17
CA ARG A 298 -7.34 -12.69 8.04
C ARG A 298 -8.01 -12.12 9.29
N LYS A 299 -9.20 -11.53 9.16
CA LYS A 299 -9.98 -11.00 10.29
C LYS A 299 -10.40 -12.12 11.24
N VAL A 300 -10.99 -13.20 10.73
CA VAL A 300 -11.43 -14.36 11.53
C VAL A 300 -10.26 -15.01 12.25
N LEU A 301 -9.13 -15.24 11.55
CA LEU A 301 -7.93 -15.84 12.13
C LEU A 301 -7.26 -14.93 13.17
N ARG A 302 -7.31 -13.60 13.00
CA ARG A 302 -6.87 -12.67 14.04
C ARG A 302 -7.76 -12.74 15.27
N GLN A 303 -9.08 -12.77 15.09
CA GLN A 303 -10.03 -12.92 16.19
C GLN A 303 -9.83 -14.26 16.94
N ALA A 304 -9.45 -15.33 16.25
CA ALA A 304 -9.12 -16.61 16.87
C ALA A 304 -7.75 -16.62 17.59
N ARG A 305 -6.78 -15.82 17.13
CA ARG A 305 -5.45 -15.68 17.76
C ARG A 305 -5.44 -14.70 18.93
N ASP A 306 -6.33 -13.70 18.91
CA ASP A 306 -6.51 -12.70 19.96
C ASP A 306 -7.48 -13.17 21.07
N GLN A 307 -7.54 -14.46 21.35
CA GLN A 307 -7.85 -14.94 22.70
C GLN A 307 -6.55 -15.19 23.47
N PRO A 308 -5.79 -14.17 23.93
CA PRO A 308 -4.98 -14.40 25.10
C PRO A 308 -5.95 -14.71 26.24
N GLU A 309 -5.61 -15.67 27.10
CA GLU A 309 -6.16 -15.68 28.46
C GLU A 309 -5.87 -14.30 29.06
N THR A 310 -6.84 -13.39 28.95
CA THR A 310 -6.67 -12.04 29.48
C THR A 310 -6.53 -12.21 30.97
N GLN A 311 -5.34 -11.99 31.52
CA GLN A 311 -5.17 -11.91 32.96
C GLN A 311 -6.12 -10.83 33.48
N LEU A 312 -7.24 -11.24 34.09
CA LEU A 312 -8.29 -10.32 34.56
C LEU A 312 -7.91 -9.60 35.86
N CYS A 313 -6.86 -10.07 36.54
CA CYS A 313 -6.33 -9.51 37.78
C CYS A 313 -4.82 -9.74 37.94
N ASN A 314 -4.12 -8.71 38.42
CA ASN A 314 -2.73 -8.78 38.85
C ASN A 314 -2.53 -8.18 40.25
N CYS A 315 -3.53 -8.29 41.12
CA CYS A 315 -3.39 -7.92 42.53
C CYS A 315 -2.48 -8.94 43.26
N ARG A 316 -1.67 -8.46 44.22
CA ARG A 316 -0.79 -9.32 45.04
C ARG A 316 -1.57 -10.36 45.84
N ILE A 317 -2.74 -9.98 46.35
CA ILE A 317 -3.73 -10.87 46.97
C ILE A 317 -5.01 -10.75 46.15
N ARG A 318 -5.50 -11.87 45.61
CA ARG A 318 -6.66 -11.87 44.70
C ARG A 318 -7.97 -11.55 45.41
N ASN A 319 -8.12 -11.99 46.67
CA ASN A 319 -9.31 -11.77 47.49
C ASN A 319 -9.52 -10.29 47.87
N ASP A 320 -8.44 -9.51 47.95
CA ASP A 320 -8.50 -8.07 48.22
C ASP A 320 -8.83 -7.24 46.97
N CYS A 321 -9.10 -7.90 45.84
CA CYS A 321 -9.45 -7.20 44.63
C CYS A 321 -10.81 -6.50 44.82
N PRO A 322 -10.88 -5.17 44.66
CA PRO A 322 -12.12 -4.41 44.86
C PRO A 322 -13.24 -4.78 43.90
N VAL A 323 -12.97 -5.60 42.88
CA VAL A 323 -13.95 -6.11 41.90
C VAL A 323 -13.74 -7.61 41.67
N GLN A 324 -13.45 -8.37 42.74
CA GLN A 324 -13.45 -9.84 42.75
C GLN A 324 -12.58 -10.50 41.65
N GLY A 325 -11.42 -9.91 41.36
CA GLY A 325 -10.49 -10.45 40.37
C GLY A 325 -10.73 -9.99 38.93
N LEU A 326 -11.46 -8.88 38.73
CA LEU A 326 -11.72 -8.26 37.42
C LEU A 326 -11.08 -6.85 37.27
N CYS A 327 -10.03 -6.54 38.04
CA CYS A 327 -9.49 -5.18 38.08
C CYS A 327 -8.78 -4.74 36.79
N LEU A 328 -8.36 -5.68 35.94
CA LEU A 328 -7.74 -5.36 34.64
C LEU A 328 -8.76 -5.20 33.51
N THR A 329 -10.04 -5.49 33.77
CA THR A 329 -11.11 -5.28 32.79
C THR A 329 -11.21 -3.79 32.43
N SER A 330 -11.14 -3.50 31.15
CA SER A 330 -11.32 -2.15 30.58
C SER A 330 -12.76 -1.96 30.13
N ARG A 331 -13.19 -0.70 29.97
CA ARG A 331 -14.57 -0.37 29.56
C ARG A 331 -15.60 -0.93 30.53
N VAL A 332 -15.48 -0.61 31.81
CA VAL A 332 -16.40 -1.10 32.84
C VAL A 332 -17.27 0.03 33.40
N VAL A 333 -18.51 -0.32 33.69
CA VAL A 333 -19.39 0.41 34.59
C VAL A 333 -19.28 -0.25 35.97
N TYR A 334 -18.96 0.54 36.99
CA TYR A 334 -18.82 0.09 38.36
C TYR A 334 -19.72 0.91 39.28
N GLN A 335 -20.14 0.28 40.37
CA GLN A 335 -20.86 0.93 41.45
C GLN A 335 -19.95 1.01 42.67
N ALA A 336 -19.99 2.13 43.37
CA ALA A 336 -19.33 2.33 44.65
C ALA A 336 -20.40 2.68 45.69
N ASP A 337 -20.59 1.80 46.66
CA ASP A 337 -21.52 1.98 47.77
C ASP A 337 -20.77 2.56 48.95
N ILE A 338 -21.26 3.68 49.48
CA ILE A 338 -20.68 4.41 50.60
C ILE A 338 -21.64 4.26 51.78
N SER A 339 -21.16 3.59 52.83
CA SER A 339 -21.87 3.47 54.11
C SER A 339 -21.27 4.46 55.10
N SER A 340 -22.12 5.24 55.77
CA SER A 340 -21.72 6.15 56.85
C SER A 340 -22.51 5.81 58.11
N ALA A 341 -21.97 6.12 59.30
CA ALA A 341 -22.57 5.71 60.58
C ALA A 341 -23.97 6.28 60.87
N SER A 342 -24.46 7.22 60.06
CA SER A 342 -25.67 8.01 60.31
C SER A 342 -26.65 8.09 59.14
N SER A 343 -26.47 7.32 58.05
CA SER A 343 -27.30 7.46 56.83
C SER A 343 -27.54 6.15 56.07
N ASP A 344 -28.53 6.18 55.17
CA ASP A 344 -28.73 5.21 54.09
C ASP A 344 -27.49 5.07 53.21
N VAL A 345 -27.33 3.90 52.57
CA VAL A 345 -26.23 3.63 51.65
C VAL A 345 -26.35 4.52 50.42
N VAL A 346 -25.32 5.33 50.15
CA VAL A 346 -25.26 6.16 48.94
C VAL A 346 -24.47 5.42 47.87
N SER A 347 -25.08 5.23 46.69
CA SER A 347 -24.45 4.53 45.56
C SER A 347 -23.97 5.51 44.49
N TYR A 348 -22.71 5.40 44.10
CA TYR A 348 -22.11 6.12 42.97
C TYR A 348 -21.88 5.17 41.80
N ILE A 349 -22.37 5.51 40.61
CA ILE A 349 -22.09 4.77 39.38
C ILE A 349 -21.05 5.52 38.55
N GLY A 350 -19.97 4.84 38.21
CA GLY A 350 -18.88 5.39 37.41
C GLY A 350 -18.55 4.52 36.21
N MET A 351 -17.99 5.15 35.17
CA MET A 351 -17.51 4.47 33.96
C MET A 351 -16.03 4.77 33.72
N THR A 352 -15.30 3.82 33.13
CA THR A 352 -13.90 4.01 32.74
C THR A 352 -13.61 3.39 31.37
N GLY A 353 -12.89 4.12 30.50
CA GLY A 353 -12.39 3.58 29.24
C GLY A 353 -11.16 2.69 29.41
N GLY A 354 -10.27 3.01 30.36
CA GLY A 354 -9.12 2.19 30.77
C GLY A 354 -9.50 1.12 31.79
N SER A 355 -8.51 0.36 32.29
CA SER A 355 -8.75 -0.68 33.30
C SER A 355 -9.35 -0.12 34.61
N PHE A 356 -10.19 -0.92 35.28
CA PHE A 356 -10.73 -0.56 36.59
C PHE A 356 -9.62 -0.23 37.60
N LYS A 357 -8.50 -0.96 37.58
CA LYS A 357 -7.35 -0.74 38.47
C LYS A 357 -6.81 0.68 38.38
N ASN A 358 -6.67 1.22 37.16
CA ASN A 358 -6.20 2.59 36.96
C ASN A 358 -7.24 3.60 37.47
N ARG A 359 -8.53 3.35 37.21
CA ARG A 359 -9.61 4.21 37.72
C ARG A 359 -9.67 4.19 39.26
N TYR A 360 -9.50 3.03 39.86
CA TYR A 360 -9.48 2.86 41.31
C TYR A 360 -8.26 3.54 41.96
N ALA A 361 -7.09 3.48 41.32
CA ALA A 361 -5.91 4.21 41.76
C ALA A 361 -6.15 5.74 41.73
N ASN A 362 -6.82 6.24 40.68
CA ASN A 362 -7.19 7.65 40.58
C ASN A 362 -8.19 8.06 41.68
N HIS A 363 -9.18 7.21 41.99
CA HIS A 363 -10.08 7.44 43.13
C HIS A 363 -9.33 7.48 44.47
N LYS A 364 -8.43 6.53 44.73
CA LYS A 364 -7.60 6.57 45.96
C LYS A 364 -6.75 7.83 46.05
N LYS A 365 -6.21 8.29 44.92
CA LYS A 365 -5.47 9.55 44.83
C LYS A 365 -6.36 10.73 45.16
N SER A 366 -7.56 10.81 44.57
CA SER A 366 -8.49 11.92 44.78
C SER A 366 -9.06 11.96 46.20
N PHE A 367 -9.23 10.81 46.86
CA PHE A 367 -9.65 10.76 48.26
C PHE A 367 -8.55 11.20 49.24
N ARG A 368 -7.28 11.12 48.86
CA ARG A 368 -6.14 11.43 49.75
C ARG A 368 -5.66 12.86 49.66
N ASN A 369 -5.71 13.46 48.47
CA ASN A 369 -5.14 14.78 48.22
C ASN A 369 -6.24 15.79 47.85
N SER A 370 -6.37 16.84 48.66
CA SER A 370 -7.42 17.87 48.54
C SER A 370 -7.41 18.59 47.19
N LYS A 371 -6.26 18.67 46.51
CA LYS A 371 -6.15 19.24 45.15
C LYS A 371 -7.11 18.57 44.14
N TYR A 372 -7.46 17.31 44.38
CA TYR A 372 -8.26 16.49 43.47
C TYR A 372 -9.67 16.22 44.01
N GLU A 373 -10.12 16.95 45.04
CA GLU A 373 -11.43 16.72 45.67
C GLU A 373 -12.60 16.84 44.68
N LYS A 374 -12.45 17.69 43.64
CA LYS A 374 -13.50 17.98 42.66
C LYS A 374 -13.41 17.14 41.37
N GLU A 375 -12.51 16.15 41.30
CA GLU A 375 -12.33 15.33 40.07
C GLU A 375 -13.55 14.47 39.72
N THR A 376 -14.33 14.04 40.71
CA THR A 376 -15.54 13.23 40.53
C THR A 376 -16.60 13.58 41.58
N GLU A 377 -17.87 13.30 41.30
CA GLU A 377 -18.92 13.43 42.34
C GLU A 377 -18.64 12.52 43.55
N LEU A 378 -18.06 11.33 43.33
CA LEU A 378 -17.62 10.46 44.40
C LEU A 378 -16.58 11.14 45.32
N SER A 379 -15.56 11.78 44.74
CA SER A 379 -14.53 12.45 45.55
C SER A 379 -15.11 13.65 46.31
N LYS A 380 -16.02 14.43 45.71
CA LYS A 380 -16.69 15.54 46.40
C LYS A 380 -17.44 15.07 47.64
N TYR A 381 -18.20 13.98 47.51
CA TYR A 381 -18.96 13.38 48.60
C TYR A 381 -18.05 12.86 49.73
N ILE A 382 -16.96 12.18 49.39
CA ILE A 382 -15.98 11.71 50.38
C ILE A 382 -15.33 12.87 51.14
N TRP A 383 -14.97 13.97 50.48
CA TRP A 383 -14.41 15.15 51.14
C TRP A 383 -15.43 15.92 51.98
N GLN A 384 -16.73 15.84 51.66
CA GLN A 384 -17.78 16.34 52.52
C GLN A 384 -17.86 15.54 53.83
N LEU A 385 -17.91 14.20 53.76
CA LEU A 385 -17.92 13.33 54.95
C LEU A 385 -16.70 13.56 55.84
N LYS A 386 -15.52 13.75 55.23
CA LYS A 386 -14.28 14.08 55.96
C LYS A 386 -14.37 15.41 56.70
N ARG A 387 -14.91 16.45 56.07
CA ARG A 387 -15.10 17.78 56.71
C ARG A 387 -16.12 17.73 57.85
N GLN A 388 -17.11 16.85 57.75
CA GLN A 388 -18.11 16.60 58.78
C GLN A 388 -17.62 15.63 59.87
N GLY A 389 -16.39 15.11 59.78
CA GLY A 389 -15.84 14.16 60.75
C GLY A 389 -16.58 12.81 60.78
N THR A 390 -17.34 12.47 59.73
CA THR A 390 -18.17 11.26 59.71
C THR A 390 -17.36 10.06 59.20
N PRO A 391 -17.30 8.94 59.96
CA PRO A 391 -16.63 7.73 59.49
C PRO A 391 -17.43 7.09 58.35
N TYR A 392 -16.71 6.55 57.36
CA TYR A 392 -17.31 5.95 56.17
C TYR A 392 -16.53 4.73 55.67
N SER A 393 -17.24 3.82 54.97
CA SER A 393 -16.64 2.70 54.25
C SER A 393 -17.12 2.67 52.80
N ILE A 394 -16.23 2.30 51.87
CA ILE A 394 -16.54 2.23 50.43
C ILE A 394 -16.40 0.80 49.94
N LYS A 395 -17.47 0.24 49.39
CA LYS A 395 -17.45 -1.05 48.68
C LYS A 395 -17.65 -0.79 47.19
N MET A 396 -16.76 -1.30 46.35
CA MET A 396 -16.90 -1.19 44.90
C MET A 396 -17.28 -2.55 44.32
N VAL A 397 -18.08 -2.56 43.27
CA VAL A 397 -18.47 -3.77 42.55
C VAL A 397 -18.42 -3.54 41.04
N HIS A 398 -17.99 -4.56 40.30
CA HIS A 398 -18.14 -4.58 38.85
C HIS A 398 -19.63 -4.76 38.55
N HIS A 399 -20.22 -3.84 37.78
CA HIS A 399 -21.64 -3.87 37.51
C HIS A 399 -21.89 -4.45 36.10
N LEU A 400 -21.32 -3.85 35.06
CA LEU A 400 -21.50 -4.26 33.66
C LEU A 400 -20.28 -3.88 32.79
N ASN A 401 -20.12 -4.55 31.65
CA ASN A 401 -19.20 -4.10 30.60
C ASN A 401 -19.87 -3.00 29.76
N ALA A 402 -19.18 -1.89 29.56
CA ALA A 402 -19.68 -0.77 28.75
C ALA A 402 -19.66 -1.14 27.26
N PRO A 403 -20.72 -0.82 26.50
CA PRO A 403 -20.81 -1.15 25.08
C PRO A 403 -19.71 -0.48 24.27
N SER A 404 -19.13 -1.21 23.31
CA SER A 404 -18.17 -0.68 22.36
C SER A 404 -18.88 0.18 21.31
N ARG A 405 -18.96 1.49 21.55
CA ARG A 405 -19.24 2.45 20.47
C ARG A 405 -18.14 3.49 20.37
N SER A 406 -17.60 3.59 19.16
CA SER A 406 -16.81 4.73 18.73
C SER A 406 -17.67 6.00 18.78
N CYS A 407 -17.10 7.02 19.43
CA CYS A 407 -17.41 8.47 19.34
C CYS A 407 -18.28 9.14 20.42
N HIS A 408 -17.61 10.12 21.06
CA HIS A 408 -18.02 11.38 21.68
C HIS A 408 -18.61 11.44 23.10
N PRO A 409 -18.19 12.46 23.89
CA PRO A 409 -18.58 12.61 25.28
C PRO A 409 -20.00 13.16 25.38
N PHE A 410 -20.91 12.39 25.95
CA PHE A 410 -22.18 12.92 26.46
C PHE A 410 -21.99 13.31 27.93
N PRO A 411 -22.36 14.55 28.32
CA PRO A 411 -22.45 14.94 29.72
C PRO A 411 -23.71 14.30 30.32
N LEU A 412 -23.54 13.43 31.32
CA LEU A 412 -24.66 12.97 32.13
C LEU A 412 -24.94 14.01 33.21
N GLN A 413 -26.06 14.73 33.05
CA GLN A 413 -26.74 15.43 34.12
C GLN A 413 -27.24 14.44 35.16
N LEU A 414 -27.13 14.83 36.44
CA LEU A 414 -27.82 14.21 37.56
C LEU A 414 -29.34 14.32 37.35
N MET A 415 -30.06 13.22 37.47
CA MET A 415 -31.49 13.25 37.78
C MET A 415 -31.65 13.24 39.31
N SER A 416 -32.58 14.07 39.75
CA SER A 416 -32.98 14.43 41.12
C SER A 416 -33.17 13.26 42.06
#